data_AF-A0AAJ3JQH7-F1
#
_entry.id   AF-A0AAJ3JQH7-F1
#
_cell.length_a   1.000
_cell.length_b   1.000
_cell.length_c   1.000
_cell.angle_alpha   90.00
_cell.angle_beta   90.00
_cell.angle_gamma   90.00
#
_symmetry.space_group_name_H-M   'P 1'
#
loop_
_entity.id
_entity.type
_entity.pdbx_description
1 polymer ?
#
loop_
_entity_poly.entity_id
_entity_poly.type
_entity_poly.pdbx_seq_one_letter_code
_entity_poly.pdbx_strand_id
1 'polypeptide(L)' 'MKMKLAEVSVYEDTPDIGKTSIGGSVTISLEMEDGQASGTFGVTFEHEGAKDLTYRQLEQLVLDKVRSSLTEI' A
#
# COMPACT_ATOMS: atom_id res chain seq x y z
N MET A 1 3.56 3.19 16.05
CA MET A 1 2.66 3.14 14.88
C MET A 1 2.56 1.70 14.39
N LYS A 2 1.35 1.15 14.31
CA LYS A 2 1.08 -0.17 13.74
C LYS A 2 0.40 0.02 12.38
N MET A 3 0.88 -0.66 11.34
CA MET A 3 0.31 -0.63 10.00
C MET A 3 -0.14 -2.04 9.63
N LYS A 4 -1.32 -2.15 9.02
CA LYS A 4 -1.88 -3.42 8.55
C LYS A 4 -2.50 -3.23 7.18
N LEU A 5 -2.16 -4.09 6.23
CA LEU A 5 -2.82 -4.12 4.95
C LEU A 5 -4.30 -4.49 5.14
N ALA A 6 -5.19 -3.65 4.62
CA ALA A 6 -6.63 -3.89 4.61
C ALA A 6 -7.05 -4.50 3.27
N GLU A 7 -6.53 -3.97 2.15
CA GLU A 7 -6.83 -4.45 0.81
C GLU A 7 -5.61 -4.32 -0.10
N VAL A 8 -5.49 -5.22 -1.08
CA VAL A 8 -4.58 -5.10 -2.20
C VAL A 8 -5.23 -5.63 -3.48
N SER A 9 -5.04 -4.90 -4.57
CA SER A 9 -5.59 -5.17 -5.89
C SER A 9 -4.54 -4.86 -6.96
N VAL A 10 -4.50 -5.67 -8.02
CA VAL A 10 -3.64 -5.46 -9.19
C VAL A 10 -4.53 -5.17 -10.39
N TYR A 11 -4.32 -4.02 -11.03
CA TYR A 11 -5.08 -3.55 -12.19
C TYR A 11 -4.23 -3.63 -13.46
N GLU A 12 -4.86 -4.05 -14.55
CA GLU A 12 -4.22 -4.19 -15.86
C GLU A 12 -4.29 -2.91 -16.71
N ASP A 13 -4.97 -1.87 -16.20
CA ASP A 13 -5.27 -0.65 -16.95
C ASP A 13 -4.10 0.36 -16.87
N THR A 14 -2.94 -0.04 -17.38
CA THR A 14 -1.81 0.88 -17.58
C THR A 14 -1.46 1.01 -19.06
N PRO A 15 -1.19 2.23 -19.56
CA PRO A 15 -0.90 2.46 -20.97
C PRO A 15 0.43 1.85 -21.44
N ASP A 16 1.35 1.55 -20.51
CA ASP A 16 2.64 0.93 -20.79
C ASP A 16 2.56 -0.61 -20.80
N ILE A 17 3.03 -1.22 -21.89
CA ILE A 17 3.10 -2.67 -22.05
C ILE A 17 4.06 -3.25 -20.98
N GLY A 18 3.56 -4.16 -20.15
CA GLY A 18 4.34 -4.85 -19.11
C GLY A 18 4.30 -4.19 -17.73
N LYS A 19 3.73 -2.99 -17.62
CA LYS A 19 3.37 -2.40 -16.33
C LYS A 19 1.97 -2.83 -15.93
N THR A 20 1.74 -2.77 -14.63
CA THR A 20 0.44 -2.96 -13.99
C THR A 20 0.34 -2.00 -12.83
N SER A 21 -0.86 -1.54 -12.50
CA SER A 21 -1.07 -0.72 -11.33
C SER A 21 -1.35 -1.59 -10.12
N ILE A 22 -0.68 -1.34 -9.00
CA ILE A 22 -1.00 -1.90 -7.70
C ILE A 22 -1.79 -0.85 -6.94
N GLY A 23 -3.00 -1.19 -6.50
CA GLY A 23 -3.72 -0.43 -5.49
C GLY A 23 -3.71 -1.16 -4.17
N GLY A 24 -3.63 -0.41 -3.08
CA GLY A 24 -3.74 -0.99 -1.75
C GLY A 24 -4.24 0.01 -0.74
N SER A 25 -4.87 -0.50 0.31
CA SER A 25 -5.26 0.29 1.47
C SER A 25 -4.63 -0.27 2.73
N VAL A 26 -4.07 0.61 3.55
CA VAL A 26 -3.39 0.26 4.80
C VAL A 26 -4.07 0.99 5.94
N THR A 27 -4.51 0.23 6.94
CA THR A 27 -4.98 0.79 8.19
C THR A 27 -3.78 1.08 9.09
N ILE A 28 -3.74 2.30 9.62
CA ILE A 28 -2.70 2.78 10.52
C ILE A 28 -3.36 3.02 11.87
N SER A 29 -2.75 2.48 12.92
CA SER A 29 -3.14 2.70 14.31
C SER A 29 -1.99 3.36 15.07
N LEU A 30 -2.31 4.46 15.72
CA LEU A 30 -1.41 5.27 16.55
C LEU A 30 -1.92 5.17 17.98
N GLU A 31 -1.08 4.64 18.86
CA GLU A 31 -1.28 4.71 20.31
C GLU A 31 -0.67 6.03 20.79
N MET A 32 -1.47 6.83 21.49
CA MET A 32 -1.09 8.12 22.08
C MET A 32 -1.31 8.06 23.59
N GLU A 33 -0.71 8.96 24.37
CA GLU A 33 -0.87 8.98 25.83
C GLU A 33 -2.35 9.06 26.27
N ASP A 34 -3.18 9.81 25.53
CA ASP A 34 -4.60 10.03 25.86
C ASP A 34 -5.58 9.14 25.09
N GLY A 35 -5.11 8.16 24.31
CA GLY A 35 -6.01 7.25 23.59
C GLY A 35 -5.44 6.65 22.29
N GLN A 36 -6.33 6.19 21.41
CA GLN A 36 -5.97 5.59 20.13
C GLN A 36 -6.57 6.38 18.97
N ALA A 37 -5.74 6.68 17.97
CA ALA A 37 -6.18 7.19 16.68
C ALA A 37 -5.98 6.12 15.60
N SER A 38 -6.92 6.01 14.67
CA SER A 38 -6.82 5.12 13.53
C SER A 38 -7.30 5.78 12.24
N GLY A 39 -6.62 5.49 11.14
CA GLY A 39 -7.02 5.94 9.80
C GLY A 39 -6.67 4.91 8.74
N THR A 40 -7.28 5.03 7.57
CA THR A 40 -6.95 4.19 6.41
C THR A 40 -6.33 5.07 5.33
N PHE A 41 -5.19 4.65 4.81
CA PHE A 41 -4.46 5.30 3.73
C PHE A 41 -4.50 4.42 2.48
N GLY A 42 -5.01 4.96 1.39
CA GLY A 42 -4.99 4.33 0.08
C GLY A 42 -3.78 4.78 -0.73
N VAL A 43 -3.15 3.85 -1.44
CA VAL A 43 -2.08 4.14 -2.41
C VAL A 43 -2.34 3.40 -3.71
N THR A 44 -1.97 4.05 -4.82
CA THR A 44 -1.95 3.44 -6.14
C THR A 44 -0.64 3.80 -6.83
N PHE A 45 0.06 2.83 -7.40
CA PHE A 45 1.33 3.04 -8.09
C PHE A 45 1.59 1.97 -9.15
N GLU A 46 2.41 2.30 -10.14
CA GLU A 46 2.83 1.35 -11.18
C GLU A 46 3.96 0.44 -10.69
N HIS A 47 3.91 -0.83 -11.11
CA HIS A 47 4.97 -1.80 -10.89
C HIS A 47 5.03 -2.80 -12.06
N GLU A 48 6.24 -3.06 -12.56
CA GLU A 48 6.47 -4.07 -13.60
C GLU A 48 6.29 -5.48 -13.03
N GLY A 49 5.54 -6.34 -13.73
CA GLY A 49 5.35 -7.73 -13.31
C GLY A 49 4.60 -7.92 -11.99
N ALA A 50 3.69 -7.00 -11.60
CA ALA A 50 2.96 -7.14 -10.33
C ALA A 50 2.10 -8.41 -10.26
N LYS A 51 1.68 -8.96 -11.41
CA LYS A 51 0.92 -10.22 -11.49
C LYS A 51 1.72 -11.45 -11.09
N ASP A 52 3.05 -11.40 -11.23
CA ASP A 52 3.93 -12.50 -10.89
C ASP A 52 4.34 -12.47 -9.41
N LEU A 53 3.95 -11.42 -8.68
CA LEU A 53 4.23 -11.26 -7.28
C LEU A 53 3.27 -12.06 -6.42
N THR A 54 3.80 -12.64 -5.35
CA THR A 54 2.98 -13.26 -4.31
C THR A 54 2.24 -12.19 -3.50
N TYR A 55 1.15 -12.60 -2.83
CA TYR A 55 0.44 -11.73 -1.88
C TYR A 55 1.38 -11.06 -0.87
N ARG A 56 2.34 -11.80 -0.31
CA ARG A 56 3.29 -11.27 0.68
C ARG A 56 4.21 -10.20 0.08
N GLN A 57 4.63 -10.36 -1.17
CA GLN A 57 5.45 -9.36 -1.86
C GLN A 57 4.63 -8.11 -2.18
N LEU A 58 3.38 -8.26 -2.64
CA LEU A 58 2.46 -7.14 -2.86
C LEU A 58 2.17 -6.39 -1.57
N GLU A 59 1.94 -7.11 -0.47
CA GLU A 59 1.75 -6.52 0.86
C GLU A 59 2.95 -5.67 1.27
N GLN A 60 4.17 -6.19 1.15
CA GLN A 60 5.38 -5.43 1.49
C GLN A 60 5.50 -4.16 0.64
N LEU A 61 5.28 -4.26 -0.68
CA LEU A 61 5.34 -3.10 -1.58
C LEU A 61 4.33 -2.01 -1.20
N VAL A 62 3.10 -2.39 -0.88
CA VAL A 62 2.07 -1.42 -0.46
C VAL A 62 2.45 -0.77 0.88
N LEU A 63 2.91 -1.56 1.86
CA LEU A 63 3.34 -1.04 3.16
C LEU A 63 4.54 -0.09 3.04
N ASP A 64 5.52 -0.44 2.21
CA ASP A 64 6.69 0.39 1.95
C ASP A 64 6.31 1.68 1.23
N LYS A 65 5.39 1.62 0.26
CA LYS A 65 4.89 2.81 -0.43
C LYS A 65 4.17 3.76 0.52
N VAL A 66 3.28 3.24 1.38
CA VAL A 66 2.59 4.04 2.41
C VAL A 66 3.61 4.67 3.36
N ARG A 67 4.60 3.89 3.83
CA ARG A 67 5.64 4.41 4.71
C ARG A 67 6.42 5.55 4.04
N SER A 68 6.83 5.38 2.78
CA SER A 68 7.51 6.42 2.02
C SER A 68 6.67 7.70 1.93
N SER A 69 5.40 7.59 1.56
CA SER A 69 4.50 8.74 1.41
C SER A 69 4.21 9.48 2.71
N LEU A 70 4.24 8.79 3.86
CA LEU A 70 4.10 9.43 5.17
C LEU A 70 5.39 10.12 5.65
N THR A 71 6.55 9.73 5.12
CA THR A 71 7.84 10.31 5.51
C THR A 71 8.17 11.56 4.68
N GLU A 72 7.48 11.77 3.57
CA GLU A 72 7.59 12.96 2.70
C GLU A 72 6.72 14.15 3.17
N ILE A 73 5.97 13.99 4.28
CA ILE A 73 5.10 15.01 4.91
C ILE A 73 5.84 15.62 6.09
#